data_AF-A0A821XD39-F1
#
_entry.id   AF-A0A821XD39-F1
#
_cell.length_a   1.000
_cell.length_b   1.000
_cell.length_c   1.000
_cell.angle_alpha   90.00
_cell.angle_beta   90.00
_cell.angle_gamma   90.00
#
_symmetry.space_group_name_H-M   'P 1'
#
loop_
_entity.id
_entity.type
_entity.pdbx_description
1 polymer ?
#
loop_
_entity_poly.entity_id
_entity_poly.type
_entity_poly.pdbx_seq_one_letter_code
_entity_poly.pdbx_strand_id
1 'polypeptide(L)'
;GAPQFPMIYWNAAAALYAYAWARISRQGIDVVGHSQLVGYPELSDLQLQPQYPSVALLNWTTGQGTAEYWTSKLLIETTDIDNDQAVVTQTTDVSGENIFSQGFIGKNGRRWVLIINKRYANVDVFLPGSTGGRMQIINEASGFGPATEVTLTLSRITLSPFAIAIVHMPSVDAE
;
A
#
# COMPACT_ATOMS: atom_id res chain seq x y z
N GLY A 1 3.43 -26.20 13.75
CA GLY A 1 2.98 -25.38 12.62
C GLY A 1 4.17 -24.87 11.85
N ALA A 2 3.99 -24.41 10.62
CA ALA A 2 5.09 -23.87 9.81
C ALA A 2 5.65 -22.56 10.40
N PRO A 3 6.96 -22.28 10.27
CA PRO A 3 7.55 -21.01 10.67
C PRO A 3 6.83 -19.81 10.05
N GLN A 4 6.66 -18.75 10.82
CA GLN A 4 6.10 -17.49 10.33
C GLN A 4 7.21 -16.54 9.93
N PHE A 5 7.04 -15.83 8.80
CA PHE A 5 7.93 -14.74 8.41
C PHE A 5 7.73 -13.53 9.32
N PRO A 6 8.79 -12.74 9.61
CA PRO A 6 8.67 -11.46 10.33
C PRO A 6 7.63 -10.54 9.68
N MET A 7 6.93 -9.71 10.45
CA MET A 7 5.84 -8.89 9.92
C MET A 7 6.32 -7.97 8.78
N ILE A 8 7.50 -7.36 8.91
CA ILE A 8 8.12 -6.54 7.86
C ILE A 8 8.29 -7.24 6.49
N TYR A 9 8.41 -8.57 6.44
CA TYR A 9 8.48 -9.31 5.16
C TYR A 9 7.20 -9.13 4.33
N TRP A 10 6.05 -9.20 4.99
CA TRP A 10 4.75 -9.02 4.35
C TRP A 10 4.57 -7.57 3.90
N ASN A 11 5.04 -6.59 4.68
CA ASN A 11 5.01 -5.18 4.26
C ASN A 11 5.96 -4.89 3.08
N ALA A 12 7.14 -5.50 3.04
CA ALA A 12 8.05 -5.37 1.89
C ALA A 12 7.44 -5.92 0.59
N ALA A 13 6.76 -7.08 0.67
CA ALA A 13 6.02 -7.66 -0.45
C ALA A 13 4.83 -6.76 -0.88
N ALA A 14 4.03 -6.30 0.08
CA ALA A 14 2.90 -5.41 -0.17
C ALA A 14 3.32 -4.05 -0.76
N ALA A 15 4.47 -3.50 -0.34
CA ALA A 15 5.02 -2.26 -0.86
C ALA A 15 5.49 -2.41 -2.32
N LEU A 16 6.08 -3.56 -2.66
CA LEU A 16 6.41 -3.90 -4.05
C LEU A 16 5.13 -4.06 -4.91
N TYR A 17 4.09 -4.70 -4.37
CA TYR A 17 2.80 -4.81 -5.05
C TYR A 17 2.16 -3.43 -5.30
N ALA A 18 2.04 -2.58 -4.28
CA ALA A 18 1.49 -1.23 -4.42
C ALA A 18 2.28 -0.37 -5.41
N TYR A 19 3.62 -0.52 -5.42
CA TYR A 19 4.48 0.14 -6.41
C TYR A 19 4.20 -0.37 -7.82
N ALA A 20 4.10 -1.69 -8.02
CA ALA A 20 3.77 -2.28 -9.31
C ALA A 20 2.40 -1.80 -9.80
N TRP A 21 1.35 -1.89 -8.96
CA TRP A 21 -0.01 -1.42 -9.22
C TRP A 21 -0.03 0.04 -9.69
N ALA A 22 0.64 0.95 -8.96
CA ALA A 22 0.66 2.37 -9.29
C ALA A 22 1.51 2.72 -10.52
N ARG A 23 2.41 1.82 -10.94
CA ARG A 23 3.17 1.93 -12.18
C ARG A 23 2.38 1.41 -13.39
N ILE A 24 1.54 0.38 -13.23
CA ILE A 24 0.77 -0.23 -14.33
C ILE A 24 -0.58 0.45 -14.57
N SER A 25 -1.24 0.98 -13.55
CA SER A 25 -2.48 1.78 -13.72
C SER A 25 -2.26 3.01 -14.62
N ARG A 26 -1.04 3.55 -14.66
CA ARG A 26 -0.61 4.62 -15.55
C ARG A 26 -0.35 4.23 -17.01
N GLN A 27 -0.47 2.94 -17.36
CA GLN A 27 -0.13 2.41 -18.68
C GLN A 27 -1.35 1.92 -19.48
N GLY A 28 -2.57 2.11 -18.97
CA GLY A 28 -3.78 1.56 -19.60
C GLY A 28 -3.87 0.04 -19.48
N ILE A 29 -3.50 -0.50 -18.31
CA ILE A 29 -3.63 -1.92 -17.98
C ILE A 29 -4.89 -2.09 -17.13
N ASP A 30 -5.95 -2.62 -17.74
CA ASP A 30 -7.30 -2.66 -17.17
C ASP A 30 -7.48 -3.66 -16.03
N VAL A 31 -6.62 -4.69 -15.96
CA VAL A 31 -6.75 -5.81 -15.01
C VAL A 31 -5.41 -6.16 -14.38
N VAL A 32 -5.40 -6.27 -13.04
CA VAL A 32 -4.25 -6.73 -12.24
C VAL A 32 -4.66 -7.98 -11.46
N GLY A 33 -4.05 -9.12 -11.76
CA GLY A 33 -4.31 -10.39 -11.06
C GLY A 33 -3.25 -10.68 -9.99
N HIS A 34 -3.68 -11.25 -8.86
CA HIS A 34 -2.77 -11.80 -7.85
C HIS A 34 -2.37 -13.24 -8.20
N SER A 35 -1.18 -13.66 -7.76
CA SER A 35 -0.68 -15.00 -8.05
C SER A 35 -1.35 -16.08 -7.19
N GLN A 36 -1.49 -15.85 -5.87
CA GLN A 36 -1.99 -16.88 -4.95
C GLN A 36 -2.93 -16.29 -3.88
N LEU A 37 -4.15 -16.83 -3.77
CA LEU A 37 -5.04 -16.52 -2.64
C LEU A 37 -4.45 -17.01 -1.32
N VAL A 38 -3.79 -18.18 -1.34
CA VAL A 38 -3.08 -18.75 -0.18
C VAL A 38 -1.74 -19.32 -0.63
N GLY A 39 -0.66 -18.87 0.00
CA GLY A 39 0.66 -19.48 -0.09
C GLY A 39 0.84 -20.48 1.06
N TYR A 40 1.36 -21.66 0.74
CA TYR A 40 1.51 -22.82 1.63
C TYR A 40 2.97 -23.22 1.90
N PRO A 41 3.27 -23.88 3.04
CA PRO A 41 4.54 -24.55 3.28
C PRO A 41 4.68 -25.81 2.40
N GLU A 42 5.78 -26.55 2.55
CA GLU A 42 5.87 -27.92 2.02
C GLU A 42 4.81 -28.81 2.70
N LEU A 43 4.12 -29.64 1.91
CA LEU A 43 3.13 -30.60 2.39
C LEU A 43 3.53 -32.00 1.90
N SER A 44 4.52 -32.59 2.57
CA SER A 44 5.19 -33.83 2.12
C SER A 44 4.23 -35.02 1.99
N ASP A 45 3.20 -35.13 2.85
CA ASP A 45 2.14 -36.15 2.77
C ASP A 45 1.31 -36.07 1.47
N LEU A 46 1.22 -34.87 0.88
CA LEU A 46 0.57 -34.61 -0.41
C LEU A 46 1.58 -34.49 -1.57
N GLN A 47 2.88 -34.64 -1.29
CA GLN A 47 4.00 -34.45 -2.21
C GLN A 47 4.06 -33.04 -2.84
N LEU A 48 3.48 -32.03 -2.17
CA LEU A 48 3.45 -30.65 -2.67
C LEU A 48 4.65 -29.84 -2.16
N GLN A 49 5.33 -29.19 -3.10
CA GLN A 49 6.44 -28.28 -2.84
C GLN A 49 5.94 -26.95 -2.24
N PRO A 50 6.77 -26.25 -1.44
CA PRO A 50 6.39 -24.97 -0.83
C PRO A 50 6.08 -23.89 -1.87
N GLN A 51 5.16 -23.01 -1.50
CA GLN A 51 4.66 -21.91 -2.32
C GLN A 51 5.27 -20.57 -1.89
N TYR A 52 5.35 -19.60 -2.80
CA TYR A 52 5.97 -18.30 -2.53
C TYR A 52 5.08 -17.44 -1.61
N PRO A 53 5.52 -17.12 -0.37
CA PRO A 53 4.68 -16.36 0.56
C PRO A 53 4.63 -14.87 0.21
N SER A 54 5.58 -14.34 -0.57
CA SER A 54 5.62 -12.94 -1.04
C SER A 54 4.55 -12.56 -2.07
N VAL A 55 3.62 -13.47 -2.41
CA VAL A 55 2.50 -13.25 -3.34
C VAL A 55 1.19 -13.85 -2.82
N ALA A 56 1.12 -14.08 -1.50
CA ALA A 56 0.03 -14.76 -0.82
C ALA A 56 -0.91 -13.76 -0.13
N LEU A 57 -2.19 -13.76 -0.51
CA LEU A 57 -3.19 -12.88 0.09
C LEU A 57 -3.59 -13.30 1.52
N LEU A 58 -3.64 -14.60 1.83
CA LEU A 58 -4.03 -15.11 3.15
C LEU A 58 -2.91 -15.90 3.83
N ASN A 59 -2.82 -15.77 5.15
CA ASN A 59 -1.96 -16.59 5.99
C ASN A 59 -2.48 -18.03 6.05
N TRP A 60 -1.67 -19.00 5.61
CA TRP A 60 -1.96 -20.44 5.63
C TRP A 60 -2.51 -20.98 6.96
N THR A 61 -2.01 -20.47 8.09
CA THR A 61 -2.27 -21.02 9.42
C THR A 61 -3.52 -20.42 10.07
N THR A 62 -3.86 -19.17 9.75
CA THR A 62 -4.94 -18.44 10.43
C THR A 62 -6.07 -17.97 9.51
N GLY A 63 -5.90 -18.05 8.19
CA GLY A 63 -6.84 -17.50 7.20
C GLY A 63 -6.93 -15.97 7.17
N GLN A 64 -6.13 -15.26 7.97
CA GLN A 64 -6.13 -13.80 8.03
C GLN A 64 -5.46 -13.19 6.80
N GLY A 65 -5.90 -11.99 6.41
CA GLY A 65 -5.29 -11.23 5.32
C GLY A 65 -3.85 -10.82 5.63
N THR A 66 -2.95 -11.02 4.67
CA THR A 66 -1.58 -10.49 4.71
C THR A 66 -1.60 -8.97 4.43
N ALA A 67 -0.46 -8.31 4.63
CA ALA A 67 -0.31 -6.91 4.24
C ALA A 67 -0.62 -6.69 2.73
N GLU A 68 -0.40 -7.68 1.86
CA GLU A 68 -0.76 -7.60 0.43
C GLU A 68 -2.29 -7.61 0.25
N TYR A 69 -3.02 -8.48 0.94
CA TYR A 69 -4.49 -8.48 0.93
C TYR A 69 -5.06 -7.15 1.41
N TRP A 70 -4.57 -6.65 2.55
CA TRP A 70 -5.08 -5.38 3.09
C TRP A 70 -4.70 -4.20 2.20
N THR A 71 -3.54 -4.22 1.54
CA THR A 71 -3.14 -3.22 0.54
C THR A 71 -4.01 -3.27 -0.70
N SER A 72 -4.30 -4.46 -1.22
CA SER A 72 -5.15 -4.66 -2.40
C SER A 72 -6.57 -4.21 -2.11
N LYS A 73 -7.12 -4.59 -0.94
CA LYS A 73 -8.41 -4.13 -0.45
C LYS A 73 -8.45 -2.61 -0.29
N LEU A 74 -7.45 -2.02 0.35
CA LEU A 74 -7.32 -0.56 0.53
C LEU A 74 -7.28 0.19 -0.81
N LEU A 75 -6.55 -0.32 -1.81
CA LEU A 75 -6.49 0.26 -3.15
C LEU A 75 -7.83 0.14 -3.89
N ILE A 76 -8.54 -0.98 -3.75
CA ILE A 76 -9.88 -1.20 -4.33
C ILE A 76 -10.94 -0.30 -3.68
N GLU A 77 -10.94 -0.18 -2.35
CA GLU A 77 -11.87 0.70 -1.62
C GLU A 77 -11.54 2.19 -1.78
N THR A 78 -10.30 2.52 -2.16
CA THR A 78 -9.88 3.89 -2.50
C THR A 78 -10.20 4.27 -3.94
N THR A 79 -9.89 3.43 -4.91
CA THR A 79 -9.85 3.85 -6.33
C THR A 79 -11.24 3.85 -6.96
N ASP A 80 -11.68 5.02 -7.42
CA ASP A 80 -12.84 5.14 -8.30
C ASP A 80 -12.37 4.94 -9.76
N ILE A 81 -12.36 3.69 -10.23
CA ILE A 81 -11.67 3.29 -11.48
C ILE A 81 -12.21 4.01 -12.74
N ASP A 82 -13.48 4.45 -12.73
CA ASP A 82 -14.10 5.17 -13.85
C ASP A 82 -13.75 6.67 -13.84
N ASN A 83 -13.24 7.21 -12.73
CA ASN A 83 -13.25 8.66 -12.47
C ASN A 83 -11.95 9.24 -11.86
N ASP A 84 -11.14 8.45 -11.15
CA ASP A 84 -9.85 8.88 -10.60
C ASP A 84 -8.77 8.86 -11.71
N GLN A 85 -8.13 10.00 -11.94
CA GLN A 85 -7.05 10.16 -12.90
C GLN A 85 -5.71 10.39 -12.18
N ALA A 86 -4.70 9.58 -12.52
CA ALA A 86 -3.34 9.75 -12.04
C ALA A 86 -2.68 11.02 -12.62
N VAL A 87 -2.29 11.95 -11.75
CA VAL A 87 -1.68 13.25 -12.14
C VAL A 87 -0.16 13.23 -12.08
N VAL A 88 0.47 14.21 -12.72
CA VAL A 88 1.92 14.46 -12.59
C VAL A 88 2.23 14.73 -11.12
N THR A 89 3.01 13.86 -10.51
CA THR A 89 3.41 13.93 -9.10
C THR A 89 4.90 14.22 -9.05
N GLN A 90 5.29 15.24 -8.29
CA GLN A 90 6.68 15.67 -8.12
C GLN A 90 7.14 15.41 -6.68
N THR A 91 8.41 15.10 -6.51
CA THR A 91 9.06 14.86 -5.21
C THR A 91 10.46 15.45 -5.22
N THR A 92 10.97 15.82 -4.03
CA THR A 92 12.37 16.22 -3.84
C THR A 92 13.31 15.01 -3.75
N ASP A 93 12.77 13.78 -3.67
CA ASP A 93 13.52 12.53 -3.84
C ASP A 93 13.84 12.30 -5.33
N VAL A 94 14.79 13.08 -5.87
CA VAL A 94 15.09 13.12 -7.33
C VAL A 94 15.53 11.76 -7.89
N SER A 95 16.17 10.91 -7.08
CA SER A 95 16.50 9.53 -7.47
C SER A 95 15.32 8.56 -7.38
N GLY A 96 14.25 8.93 -6.67
CA GLY A 96 13.13 8.06 -6.35
C GLY A 96 13.55 6.82 -5.54
N GLU A 97 14.65 6.89 -4.79
CA GLU A 97 15.19 5.76 -4.02
C GLU A 97 14.57 5.60 -2.64
N ASN A 98 13.96 6.65 -2.10
CA ASN A 98 13.47 6.72 -0.73
C ASN A 98 11.96 6.50 -0.68
N ILE A 99 11.21 7.12 -1.59
CA ILE A 99 9.77 6.92 -1.73
C ILE A 99 9.36 6.67 -3.18
N PHE A 100 8.19 6.08 -3.33
CA PHE A 100 7.35 6.28 -4.51
C PHE A 100 6.11 7.07 -4.11
N SER A 101 5.64 7.97 -4.96
CA SER A 101 4.45 8.80 -4.70
C SER A 101 3.63 8.98 -5.99
N GLN A 102 2.31 8.77 -5.91
CA GLN A 102 1.39 9.01 -7.01
C GLN A 102 0.10 9.68 -6.50
N GLY A 103 -0.16 10.90 -6.96
CA GLY A 103 -1.40 11.64 -6.74
C GLY A 103 -2.47 11.30 -7.76
N PHE A 104 -3.73 11.38 -7.33
CA PHE A 104 -4.93 11.14 -8.12
C PHE A 104 -5.94 12.26 -7.88
N ILE A 105 -6.68 12.62 -8.92
CA ILE A 105 -7.83 13.53 -8.86
C ILE A 105 -9.08 12.82 -9.38
N GLY A 106 -10.20 12.96 -8.70
CA GLY A 106 -11.48 12.37 -9.08
C GLY A 106 -12.59 13.41 -9.22
N LYS A 107 -13.83 12.94 -9.41
CA LYS A 107 -15.03 13.79 -9.43
C LYS A 107 -15.18 14.60 -8.13
N ASN A 108 -15.90 15.72 -8.22
CA ASN A 108 -16.29 16.56 -7.08
C ASN A 108 -15.10 17.07 -6.22
N GLY A 109 -13.95 17.32 -6.83
CA GLY A 109 -12.76 17.81 -6.11
C GLY A 109 -12.06 16.76 -5.24
N ARG A 110 -12.41 15.47 -5.39
CA ARG A 110 -11.72 14.35 -4.73
C ARG A 110 -10.25 14.35 -5.10
N ARG A 111 -9.37 14.31 -4.09
CA ARG A 111 -7.90 14.29 -4.26
C ARG A 111 -7.30 13.32 -3.27
N TRP A 112 -6.44 12.41 -3.74
CA TRP A 112 -5.71 11.50 -2.86
C TRP A 112 -4.31 11.20 -3.39
N VAL A 113 -3.41 10.75 -2.50
CA VAL A 113 -2.02 10.44 -2.83
C VAL A 113 -1.63 9.10 -2.21
N LEU A 114 -1.21 8.15 -3.06
CA LEU A 114 -0.50 6.95 -2.63
C LEU A 114 0.97 7.29 -2.40
N ILE A 115 1.52 6.94 -1.24
CA ILE A 115 2.92 7.12 -0.87
C ILE A 115 3.46 5.81 -0.30
N ILE A 116 4.60 5.35 -0.79
CA ILE A 116 5.22 4.08 -0.44
C ILE A 116 6.65 4.35 -0.02
N ASN A 117 7.02 3.94 1.20
CA ASN A 117 8.40 3.95 1.65
C ASN A 117 9.17 2.80 0.99
N LYS A 118 10.28 3.10 0.31
CA LYS A 118 11.14 2.11 -0.37
C LYS A 118 12.30 1.61 0.48
N ARG A 119 12.50 2.17 1.69
CA ARG A 119 13.64 1.87 2.57
C ARG A 119 13.23 0.92 3.69
N TYR A 120 14.19 0.10 4.13
CA TYR A 120 14.14 -0.55 5.44
C TYR A 120 14.58 0.42 6.56
N ALA A 121 13.97 1.61 6.59
CA ALA A 121 14.23 2.71 7.53
C ALA A 121 13.03 3.66 7.55
N ASN A 122 12.89 4.47 8.60
CA ASN A 122 11.88 5.55 8.60
C ASN A 122 12.23 6.60 7.54
N VAL A 123 11.21 7.12 6.85
CA VAL A 123 11.34 8.25 5.92
C VAL A 123 10.29 9.30 6.24
N ASP A 124 10.75 10.54 6.46
CA ASP A 124 9.86 11.70 6.62
C ASP A 124 9.46 12.27 5.27
N VAL A 125 8.16 12.44 5.05
CA VAL A 125 7.57 13.04 3.86
C VAL A 125 6.87 14.34 4.25
N PHE A 126 7.17 15.42 3.51
CA PHE A 126 6.42 16.68 3.61
C PHE A 126 5.40 16.73 2.47
N LEU A 127 4.11 16.81 2.79
CA LEU A 127 3.01 16.82 1.85
C LEU A 127 2.19 18.12 2.02
N PRO A 128 2.47 19.16 1.22
CA PRO A 128 1.77 20.45 1.31
C PRO A 128 0.24 20.28 1.20
N GLY A 129 -0.50 20.98 2.06
CA GLY A 129 -1.97 20.97 2.06
C GLY A 129 -2.61 19.67 2.57
N SER A 130 -1.88 18.76 3.21
CA SER A 130 -2.48 17.53 3.76
C SER A 130 -3.14 17.70 5.14
N THR A 131 -2.92 18.82 5.83
CA THR A 131 -3.54 19.13 7.12
C THR A 131 -5.07 19.15 7.00
N GLY A 132 -5.77 18.48 7.92
CA GLY A 132 -7.22 18.25 7.84
C GLY A 132 -7.61 17.06 6.94
N GLY A 133 -6.68 16.52 6.15
CA GLY A 133 -6.84 15.28 5.40
C GLY A 133 -6.82 14.03 6.30
N ARG A 134 -7.16 12.88 5.71
CA ARG A 134 -7.11 11.56 6.39
C ARG A 134 -6.05 10.68 5.74
N MET A 135 -5.19 10.06 6.54
CA MET A 135 -4.23 9.06 6.08
C MET A 135 -4.65 7.67 6.56
N GLN A 136 -4.74 6.73 5.63
CA GLN A 136 -4.85 5.29 5.90
C GLN A 136 -3.49 4.65 5.64
N ILE A 137 -2.92 3.96 6.63
CA ILE A 137 -1.54 3.42 6.57
C ILE A 137 -1.50 1.92 6.89
N ILE A 138 -0.76 1.17 6.07
CA ILE A 138 -0.39 -0.23 6.29
C ILE A 138 1.11 -0.29 6.53
N ASN A 139 1.51 -0.84 7.68
CA ASN A 139 2.91 -0.98 8.08
C ASN A 139 3.10 -2.21 8.98
N GLU A 140 4.29 -2.41 9.55
CA GLU A 140 4.59 -3.58 10.38
C GLU A 140 3.67 -3.71 11.61
N ALA A 141 3.20 -2.59 12.17
CA ALA A 141 2.27 -2.59 13.30
C ALA A 141 0.83 -2.97 12.90
N SER A 142 0.48 -2.93 11.61
CA SER A 142 -0.79 -3.48 11.10
C SER A 142 -0.81 -5.02 11.16
N GLY A 143 0.35 -5.67 10.99
CA GLY A 143 0.47 -7.12 10.97
C GLY A 143 -0.45 -7.80 9.92
N PHE A 144 -1.38 -8.64 10.40
CA PHE A 144 -2.45 -9.26 9.59
C PHE A 144 -3.81 -8.54 9.73
N GLY A 145 -3.81 -7.30 10.21
CA GLY A 145 -4.98 -6.43 10.34
C GLY A 145 -5.07 -5.35 9.25
N PRO A 146 -6.20 -4.62 9.19
CA PRO A 146 -6.43 -3.55 8.22
C PRO A 146 -5.50 -2.35 8.40
N ALA A 147 -5.55 -1.43 7.42
CA ALA A 147 -4.94 -0.11 7.53
C ALA A 147 -5.43 0.63 8.77
N THR A 148 -4.52 1.36 9.44
CA THR A 148 -4.87 2.30 10.51
C THR A 148 -5.20 3.65 9.89
N GLU A 149 -6.31 4.29 10.29
CA GLU A 149 -6.67 5.64 9.86
C GLU A 149 -6.28 6.70 10.90
N VAL A 150 -5.72 7.82 10.44
CA VAL A 150 -5.43 9.01 11.27
C VAL A 150 -5.78 10.30 10.52
N THR A 151 -6.32 11.29 11.24
CA THR A 151 -6.46 12.66 10.71
C THR A 151 -5.11 13.38 10.80
N LEU A 152 -4.67 13.99 9.70
CA LEU A 152 -3.39 14.69 9.64
C LEU A 152 -3.52 16.10 10.25
N THR A 153 -2.87 16.33 11.39
CA THR A 153 -2.78 17.65 12.04
C THR A 153 -1.60 18.48 11.53
N LEU A 154 -0.70 17.88 10.74
CA LEU A 154 0.51 18.49 10.19
C LEU A 154 0.75 18.02 8.75
N SER A 155 1.42 18.85 7.95
CA SER A 155 1.89 18.52 6.60
C SER A 155 3.15 17.62 6.56
N ARG A 156 3.56 17.02 7.69
CA ARG A 156 4.71 16.11 7.79
C ARG A 156 4.26 14.74 8.29
N ILE A 157 4.63 13.71 7.54
CA ILE A 157 4.25 12.31 7.77
C ILE A 157 5.54 11.50 7.91
N THR A 158 5.71 10.80 9.03
CA THR A 158 6.80 9.82 9.19
C THR A 158 6.30 8.45 8.74
N LEU A 159 6.83 7.96 7.61
CA LEU A 159 6.55 6.61 7.14
C LEU A 159 7.55 5.62 7.76
N SER A 160 7.03 4.62 8.46
CA SER A 160 7.83 3.48 8.95
C SER A 160 8.34 2.61 7.80
N PRO A 161 9.28 1.66 8.04
CA PRO A 161 9.92 0.89 6.98
C PRO A 161 8.90 0.12 6.13
N PHE A 162 9.03 0.20 4.80
CA PHE A 162 8.08 -0.36 3.82
C PHE A 162 6.59 -0.03 4.05
N ALA A 163 6.28 1.08 4.73
CA ALA A 163 4.91 1.53 4.92
C ALA A 163 4.27 2.01 3.62
N ILE A 164 2.97 1.73 3.49
CA ILE A 164 2.11 2.11 2.37
C ILE A 164 1.03 3.02 2.94
N ALA A 165 0.97 4.26 2.49
CA ALA A 165 0.03 5.26 2.96
C ALA A 165 -0.83 5.78 1.80
N ILE A 166 -2.14 5.85 2.02
CA ILE A 166 -3.07 6.60 1.17
C ILE A 166 -3.49 7.83 1.96
N VAL A 167 -3.20 9.02 1.43
CA VAL A 167 -3.62 10.29 2.01
C VAL A 167 -4.75 10.88 1.18
N HIS A 168 -5.95 10.93 1.74
CA HIS A 168 -7.03 11.75 1.23
C HIS A 168 -6.77 13.20 1.64
N MET A 169 -6.62 14.09 0.65
CA MET A 169 -6.44 15.52 0.90
C MET A 169 -7.75 16.12 1.41
N PRO A 170 -7.72 17.22 2.19
CA PRO A 170 -8.93 17.96 2.56
C PRO A 170 -9.69 18.45 1.32
N SER A 171 -11.00 18.71 1.49
CA SER A 171 -11.80 19.48 0.52
C SER A 171 -11.21 20.88 0.33
N VAL A 172 -11.52 21.52 -0.80
CA VAL A 172 -11.03 22.88 -1.08
C VAL A 172 -11.81 23.94 -0.29
N ASP A 173 -13.02 23.61 0.17
CA ASP A 173 -13.96 24.48 0.89
C ASP A 173 -13.59 24.64 2.40
N ALA A 174 -12.30 24.72 2.71
CA ALA A 174 -11.75 24.62 4.07
C ALA A 174 -10.73 25.72 4.44
N GLU A 175 -10.77 26.87 3.75
CA GLU A 175 -10.11 28.13 4.10
C GLU A 175 -11.15 29.24 4.34
#